data_AF-K4FV37-F1
#
_entry.id   AF-K4FV37-F1
#
_cell.length_a   1.000
_cell.length_b   1.000
_cell.length_c   1.000
_cell.angle_alpha   90.00
_cell.angle_beta   90.00
_cell.angle_gamma   90.00
#
_symmetry.space_group_name_H-M   'P 1'
#
loop_
_entity.id
_entity.type
_entity.pdbx_description
1 polymer ?
#
loop_
_entity_poly.entity_id
_entity_poly.type
_entity_poly.pdbx_seq_one_letter_code
_entity_poly.pdbx_strand_id
1 'polypeptide(L)'
;MNSDLWETVLVAKLEKHRNLFLNYRNLHKFPQELLKDDGLQYLERLYMKRNSLITLPENLAQKLPNLIELYLHSNNIIVIPEAIGALVKLQSLDLTNNALEILCPEIGQLRALRHLRLANNQLKFLPPEIGDLRELRTLDVSTNCLTALPERLHLCFSLQYLTADLNNLEVLPRQICLLPNLNELSVAGNSLKCLPLDLGRSPELQYIYVDNNLQLYGLPSYLYNKVLGCSGCGSSVHEQPSITIPDEVLEIGTGSNIVLPLQEMVMRTIHTFYSASEKGLDLLSPITLPRNLYKLLFYPLGHCHRCSQAMFTIVYPKYFPLRETPMAGLHNGRTQVSYVAYCCSIKCREDFDLLS
;
A
#
# COMPACT_ATOMS: atom_id res chain seq x y z
N MET A 1 -28.87 26.20 18.89
CA MET A 1 -27.54 25.77 18.39
C MET A 1 -26.61 26.95 18.09
N ASN A 2 -27.06 28.03 17.43
CA ASN A 2 -26.18 29.18 17.13
C ASN A 2 -25.61 29.92 18.36
N SER A 3 -26.33 30.01 19.49
CA SER A 3 -25.79 30.71 20.68
C SER A 3 -24.64 29.94 21.32
N ASP A 4 -24.74 28.61 21.40
CA ASP A 4 -23.70 27.74 21.99
C ASP A 4 -22.41 27.73 21.16
N LEU A 5 -22.52 27.79 19.83
CA LEU A 5 -21.35 27.92 18.95
C LEU A 5 -20.67 29.28 19.14
N TRP A 6 -21.45 30.36 19.16
CA TRP A 6 -20.95 31.71 19.42
C TRP A 6 -20.21 31.79 20.76
N GLU A 7 -20.80 31.28 21.83
CA GLU A 7 -20.19 31.27 23.17
C GLU A 7 -18.88 30.48 23.18
N THR A 8 -18.88 29.29 22.58
CA THR A 8 -17.67 28.45 22.46
C THR A 8 -16.54 29.22 21.75
N VAL A 9 -16.83 29.88 20.63
CA VAL A 9 -15.85 30.64 19.85
C VAL A 9 -15.39 31.89 20.60
N LEU A 10 -16.31 32.58 21.29
CA LEU A 10 -16.01 33.75 22.09
C LEU A 10 -15.06 33.42 23.24
N VAL A 11 -15.34 32.36 24.00
CA VAL A 11 -14.49 31.88 25.09
C VAL A 11 -13.11 31.49 24.55
N ALA A 12 -13.06 30.73 23.45
CA ALA A 12 -11.80 30.34 22.83
C ALA A 12 -10.94 31.55 22.40
N LYS A 13 -11.58 32.62 21.93
CA LYS A 13 -10.91 33.87 21.55
C LYS A 13 -10.40 34.63 22.78
N LEU A 14 -11.23 34.80 23.82
CA LEU A 14 -10.86 35.53 25.05
C LEU A 14 -9.76 34.84 25.83
N GLU A 15 -9.82 33.51 25.94
CA GLU A 15 -8.87 32.69 26.70
C GLU A 15 -7.67 32.23 25.85
N LYS A 16 -7.60 32.64 24.57
CA LYS A 16 -6.50 32.31 23.65
C LYS A 16 -6.24 30.81 23.54
N HIS A 17 -7.31 30.03 23.39
CA HIS A 17 -7.20 28.58 23.25
C HIS A 17 -6.39 28.20 22.02
N ARG A 18 -5.48 27.24 22.22
CA ARG A 18 -4.70 26.64 21.13
C ARG A 18 -5.45 25.52 20.41
N ASN A 19 -6.44 24.94 21.06
CA ASN A 19 -7.20 23.80 20.54
C ASN A 19 -8.69 24.14 20.56
N LEU A 20 -9.40 23.89 19.47
CA LEU A 20 -10.83 24.12 19.37
C LEU A 20 -11.55 22.90 18.80
N PHE A 21 -12.59 22.45 19.51
CA PHE A 21 -13.36 21.26 19.18
C PHE A 21 -14.80 21.65 18.78
N LEU A 22 -15.11 21.53 17.49
CA LEU A 22 -16.42 21.79 16.90
C LEU A 22 -16.98 20.53 16.21
N ASN A 23 -16.63 19.36 16.73
CA ASN A 23 -17.05 18.06 16.21
C ASN A 23 -18.54 17.81 16.48
N TYR A 24 -19.23 17.09 15.59
CA TYR A 24 -20.62 16.63 15.82
C TYR A 24 -21.63 17.76 16.06
N ARG A 25 -21.45 18.93 15.44
CA ARG A 25 -22.31 20.11 15.65
C ARG A 25 -23.32 20.34 14.52
N ASN A 26 -23.46 19.39 13.59
CA ASN A 26 -24.33 19.50 12.41
C ASN A 26 -24.09 20.81 11.62
N LEU A 27 -22.83 21.25 11.55
CA LEU A 27 -22.48 22.49 10.84
C LEU A 27 -22.54 22.26 9.33
N HIS A 28 -23.39 23.01 8.63
CA HIS A 28 -23.48 22.96 7.16
C HIS A 28 -22.51 23.92 6.47
N LYS A 29 -22.03 24.93 7.18
CA LYS A 29 -21.08 25.93 6.70
C LYS A 29 -19.99 26.14 7.73
N PHE A 30 -18.81 26.54 7.27
CA PHE A 30 -17.72 26.91 8.16
C PHE A 30 -18.17 28.09 9.02
N PRO A 31 -18.03 28.04 10.36
CA PRO A 31 -18.46 29.12 11.25
C PRO A 31 -17.76 30.43 10.92
N GLN A 32 -18.52 31.42 10.46
CA GLN A 32 -17.97 32.73 10.13
C GLN A 32 -17.43 33.44 11.36
N GLU A 33 -17.91 33.08 12.55
CA GLU A 33 -17.46 33.57 13.85
C GLU A 33 -15.95 33.34 14.06
N LEU A 34 -15.39 32.27 13.51
CA LEU A 34 -13.95 31.97 13.55
C LEU A 34 -13.12 32.93 12.68
N LEU A 35 -13.77 33.58 11.71
CA LEU A 35 -13.14 34.39 10.68
C LEU A 35 -13.34 35.90 10.90
N LYS A 36 -14.14 36.29 11.90
CA LYS A 36 -14.42 37.69 12.24
C LYS A 36 -13.19 38.37 12.87
N ASP A 37 -13.11 39.69 12.69
CA ASP A 37 -12.02 40.54 13.19
C ASP A 37 -10.64 39.99 12.79
N ASP A 38 -9.69 39.89 13.71
CA ASP A 38 -8.37 39.30 13.47
C ASP A 38 -8.35 37.76 13.39
N GLY A 39 -9.49 37.07 13.54
CA GLY A 39 -9.56 35.60 13.63
C GLY A 39 -8.98 35.04 14.95
N LEU A 40 -8.77 33.73 15.03
CA LEU A 40 -8.14 33.07 16.20
C LEU A 40 -6.65 32.83 15.97
N GLN A 41 -5.86 33.90 16.13
CA GLN A 41 -4.42 33.89 15.92
C GLN A 41 -3.65 32.89 16.81
N TYR A 42 -4.18 32.50 17.96
CA TYR A 42 -3.53 31.56 18.88
C TYR A 42 -3.89 30.09 18.58
N LEU A 43 -4.84 29.85 17.68
CA LEU A 43 -5.33 28.51 17.40
C LEU A 43 -4.31 27.70 16.61
N GLU A 44 -3.91 26.57 17.18
CA GLU A 44 -2.99 25.60 16.59
C GLU A 44 -3.74 24.36 16.08
N ARG A 45 -4.85 23.96 16.71
CA ARG A 45 -5.57 22.73 16.35
C ARG A 45 -7.06 22.99 16.23
N LEU A 46 -7.61 22.65 15.07
CA LEU A 46 -9.03 22.78 14.79
C LEU A 46 -9.63 21.41 14.42
N TYR A 47 -10.58 20.96 15.23
CA TYR A 47 -11.30 19.71 15.03
C TYR A 47 -12.75 20.02 14.64
N MET A 48 -13.17 19.63 13.44
CA MET A 48 -14.55 19.80 12.96
C MET A 48 -15.09 18.54 12.29
N LYS A 49 -14.73 17.36 12.82
CA LYS A 49 -15.17 16.08 12.26
C LYS A 49 -16.68 15.86 12.42
N ARG A 50 -17.26 15.07 11.51
CA ARG A 50 -18.69 14.70 11.54
C ARG A 50 -19.60 15.94 11.61
N ASN A 51 -19.39 16.82 10.66
CA ASN A 51 -20.32 17.91 10.33
C ASN A 51 -20.78 17.70 8.87
N SER A 52 -21.41 18.71 8.28
CA SER A 52 -21.94 18.68 6.92
C SER A 52 -21.34 19.80 6.07
N LEU A 53 -20.06 20.15 6.32
CA LEU A 53 -19.36 21.22 5.61
C LEU A 53 -19.17 20.84 4.13
N ILE A 54 -19.43 21.77 3.23
CA ILE A 54 -19.31 21.57 1.77
C ILE A 54 -18.02 22.20 1.21
N THR A 55 -17.51 23.24 1.88
CA THR A 55 -16.30 23.95 1.47
C THR A 55 -15.65 24.64 2.68
N LEU A 56 -14.40 25.07 2.51
CA LEU A 56 -13.68 25.92 3.45
C LEU A 56 -13.61 27.36 2.90
N PRO A 57 -13.53 28.37 3.77
CA PRO A 57 -13.49 29.77 3.35
C PRO A 57 -12.11 30.15 2.78
N GLU A 58 -12.09 31.00 1.74
CA GLU A 58 -10.85 31.48 1.10
C GLU A 58 -9.90 32.23 2.06
N ASN A 59 -10.43 32.88 3.09
CA ASN A 59 -9.64 33.61 4.07
C ASN A 59 -9.23 32.76 5.29
N LEU A 60 -9.41 31.42 5.25
CA LEU A 60 -9.08 30.52 6.36
C LEU A 60 -7.63 30.71 6.83
N ALA A 61 -6.69 30.68 5.90
CA ALA A 61 -5.27 30.78 6.23
C ALA A 61 -4.87 32.16 6.75
N GLN A 62 -5.56 33.22 6.31
CA GLN A 62 -5.36 34.57 6.84
C GLN A 62 -5.84 34.71 8.29
N LYS A 63 -6.97 34.07 8.63
CA LYS A 63 -7.61 34.19 9.95
C LYS A 63 -7.10 33.19 10.98
N LEU A 64 -6.56 32.06 10.53
CA LEU A 64 -6.01 30.99 11.36
C LEU A 64 -4.57 30.61 10.93
N PRO A 65 -3.63 31.57 10.85
CA PRO A 65 -2.31 31.35 10.25
C PRO A 65 -1.40 30.41 11.05
N ASN A 66 -1.74 30.13 12.31
CA ASN A 66 -0.93 29.32 13.21
C ASN A 66 -1.41 27.87 13.34
N LEU A 67 -2.32 27.41 12.48
CA LEU A 67 -2.77 26.02 12.48
C LEU A 67 -1.62 25.05 12.20
N ILE A 68 -1.52 24.06 13.07
CA ILE A 68 -0.63 22.90 13.02
C ILE A 68 -1.44 21.65 12.67
N GLU A 69 -2.67 21.53 13.16
CA GLU A 69 -3.54 20.38 12.89
C GLU A 69 -4.93 20.83 12.46
N LEU A 70 -5.42 20.29 11.34
CA LEU A 70 -6.75 20.56 10.81
C LEU A 70 -7.46 19.23 10.50
N TYR A 71 -8.44 18.89 11.33
CA TYR A 71 -9.23 17.66 11.18
C TYR A 71 -10.64 17.96 10.71
N LEU A 72 -10.91 17.59 9.46
CA LEU A 72 -12.16 17.83 8.74
C LEU A 72 -12.82 16.52 8.26
N HIS A 73 -12.40 15.39 8.81
CA HIS A 73 -12.88 14.09 8.36
C HIS A 73 -14.39 13.90 8.61
N SER A 74 -15.05 13.12 7.76
CA SER A 74 -16.50 12.90 7.78
C SER A 74 -17.28 14.21 7.62
N ASN A 75 -17.05 14.91 6.51
CA ASN A 75 -17.84 16.07 6.06
C ASN A 75 -18.27 15.83 4.59
N ASN A 76 -18.80 16.85 3.92
CA ASN A 76 -19.21 16.79 2.52
C ASN A 76 -18.35 17.72 1.65
N ILE A 77 -17.07 17.90 1.99
CA ILE A 77 -16.21 18.89 1.34
C ILE A 77 -15.93 18.43 -0.09
N ILE A 78 -16.28 19.27 -1.07
CA ILE A 78 -16.10 18.97 -2.50
C ILE A 78 -14.80 19.57 -3.03
N VAL A 79 -14.39 20.72 -2.48
CA VAL A 79 -13.18 21.44 -2.88
C VAL A 79 -12.53 22.10 -1.67
N ILE A 80 -11.21 22.23 -1.72
CA ILE A 80 -10.41 22.98 -0.76
C ILE A 80 -9.90 24.24 -1.47
N PRO A 81 -10.02 25.43 -0.85
CA PRO A 81 -9.54 26.66 -1.44
C PRO A 81 -8.03 26.65 -1.61
N GLU A 82 -7.52 27.29 -2.65
CA GLU A 82 -6.08 27.46 -2.94
C GLU A 82 -5.34 28.08 -1.74
N ALA A 83 -6.02 28.95 -0.99
CA ALA A 83 -5.51 29.57 0.22
C ALA A 83 -5.04 28.59 1.30
N ILE A 84 -5.42 27.30 1.24
CA ILE A 84 -4.87 26.27 2.14
C ILE A 84 -3.34 26.25 2.10
N GLY A 85 -2.72 26.50 0.94
CA GLY A 85 -1.26 26.51 0.77
C GLY A 85 -0.53 27.54 1.64
N ALA A 86 -1.25 28.58 2.10
CA ALA A 86 -0.69 29.59 2.99
C ALA A 86 -0.58 29.14 4.47
N LEU A 87 -1.12 27.98 4.84
CA LEU A 87 -0.98 27.39 6.19
C LEU A 87 0.40 26.73 6.37
N VAL A 88 1.47 27.52 6.28
CA VAL A 88 2.87 27.03 6.25
C VAL A 88 3.32 26.26 7.50
N LYS A 89 2.57 26.35 8.61
CA LYS A 89 2.83 25.63 9.87
C LYS A 89 2.07 24.30 10.00
N LEU A 90 1.17 24.00 9.05
CA LEU A 90 0.31 22.83 9.13
C LEU A 90 1.13 21.55 8.98
N GLN A 91 1.00 20.66 9.96
CA GLN A 91 1.69 19.37 10.03
C GLN A 91 0.74 18.19 9.79
N SER A 92 -0.54 18.34 10.11
CA SER A 92 -1.54 17.28 9.95
C SER A 92 -2.81 17.82 9.32
N LEU A 93 -3.20 17.23 8.18
CA LEU A 93 -4.43 17.54 7.47
C LEU A 93 -5.21 16.24 7.21
N ASP A 94 -6.42 16.17 7.78
CA ASP A 94 -7.29 15.01 7.61
C ASP A 94 -8.62 15.41 6.97
N LEU A 95 -8.82 14.91 5.76
CA LEU A 95 -9.98 15.12 4.91
C LEU A 95 -10.65 13.79 4.57
N THR A 96 -10.39 12.75 5.37
CA THR A 96 -10.95 11.41 5.16
C THR A 96 -12.48 11.44 5.17
N ASN A 97 -13.15 10.65 4.34
CA ASN A 97 -14.62 10.64 4.20
C ASN A 97 -15.18 12.03 3.86
N ASN A 98 -14.83 12.55 2.69
CA ASN A 98 -15.39 13.76 2.10
C ASN A 98 -15.81 13.47 0.63
N ALA A 99 -16.11 14.49 -0.14
CA ALA A 99 -16.52 14.38 -1.53
C ALA A 99 -15.52 15.07 -2.48
N LEU A 100 -14.23 15.08 -2.14
CA LEU A 100 -13.20 15.76 -2.92
C LEU A 100 -13.05 15.10 -4.29
N GLU A 101 -13.30 15.85 -5.36
CA GLU A 101 -13.06 15.40 -6.74
C GLU A 101 -11.66 15.78 -7.24
N ILE A 102 -11.15 16.91 -6.75
CA ILE A 102 -9.86 17.48 -7.13
C ILE A 102 -9.12 17.94 -5.87
N LEU A 103 -7.81 17.75 -5.85
CA LEU A 103 -6.91 18.37 -4.88
C LEU A 103 -6.12 19.48 -5.58
N CYS A 104 -6.14 20.70 -5.02
CA CYS A 104 -5.46 21.85 -5.61
C CYS A 104 -3.92 21.72 -5.54
N PRO A 105 -3.17 22.23 -6.53
CA PRO A 105 -1.71 22.22 -6.54
C PRO A 105 -1.06 22.90 -5.31
N GLU A 106 -1.74 23.89 -4.73
CA GLU A 106 -1.28 24.65 -3.56
C GLU A 106 -1.07 23.78 -2.33
N ILE A 107 -1.58 22.55 -2.31
CA ILE A 107 -1.25 21.57 -1.28
C ILE A 107 0.27 21.41 -1.14
N GLY A 108 1.04 21.48 -2.25
CA GLY A 108 2.50 21.38 -2.24
C GLY A 108 3.22 22.54 -1.53
N GLN A 109 2.51 23.63 -1.21
CA GLN A 109 3.07 24.75 -0.45
C GLN A 109 3.12 24.49 1.06
N LEU A 110 2.44 23.44 1.55
CA LEU A 110 2.43 23.04 2.96
C LEU A 110 3.74 22.34 3.37
N ARG A 111 4.85 23.09 3.38
CA ARG A 111 6.21 22.54 3.56
C ARG A 111 6.44 21.80 4.88
N ALA A 112 5.65 22.09 5.91
CA ALA A 112 5.71 21.44 7.21
C ALA A 112 4.79 20.22 7.33
N LEU A 113 4.03 19.86 6.28
CA LEU A 113 3.02 18.80 6.34
C LEU A 113 3.69 17.44 6.50
N ARG A 114 3.25 16.68 7.50
CA ARG A 114 3.77 15.34 7.86
C ARG A 114 2.73 14.25 7.64
N HIS A 115 1.46 14.56 7.82
CA HIS A 115 0.37 13.62 7.66
C HIS A 115 -0.71 14.22 6.77
N LEU A 116 -0.95 13.59 5.63
CA LEU A 116 -2.04 13.93 4.72
C LEU A 116 -2.95 12.72 4.54
N ARG A 117 -4.19 12.83 5.02
CA ARG A 117 -5.21 11.79 4.86
C ARG A 117 -6.34 12.29 3.97
N LEU A 118 -6.55 11.58 2.87
CA LEU A 118 -7.52 11.86 1.80
C LEU A 118 -8.38 10.62 1.50
N ALA A 119 -8.38 9.63 2.41
CA ALA A 119 -9.08 8.39 2.18
C ALA A 119 -10.59 8.58 2.03
N ASN A 120 -11.24 7.71 1.24
CA ASN A 120 -12.68 7.77 0.97
C ASN A 120 -13.13 9.15 0.45
N ASN A 121 -12.63 9.50 -0.74
CA ASN A 121 -13.00 10.67 -1.53
C ASN A 121 -13.24 10.24 -3.00
N GLN A 122 -13.34 11.18 -3.92
CA GLN A 122 -13.63 10.93 -5.35
C GLN A 122 -12.47 11.41 -6.25
N LEU A 123 -11.25 11.43 -5.72
CA LEU A 123 -10.08 11.95 -6.42
C LEU A 123 -9.73 11.05 -7.60
N LYS A 124 -9.61 11.63 -8.79
CA LYS A 124 -9.19 10.91 -10.02
C LYS A 124 -7.68 10.98 -10.27
N PHE A 125 -7.04 12.03 -9.76
CA PHE A 125 -5.61 12.28 -9.86
C PHE A 125 -5.13 13.04 -8.64
N LEU A 126 -3.83 12.94 -8.38
CA LEU A 126 -3.14 13.80 -7.41
C LEU A 126 -2.29 14.82 -8.18
N PRO A 127 -2.24 16.08 -7.72
CA PRO A 127 -1.36 17.08 -8.33
C PRO A 127 0.12 16.68 -8.17
N PRO A 128 0.97 16.91 -9.19
CA PRO A 128 2.40 16.62 -9.11
C PRO A 128 3.11 17.36 -7.96
N GLU A 129 2.55 18.47 -7.50
CA GLU A 129 3.00 19.29 -6.37
C GLU A 129 2.96 18.56 -5.03
N ILE A 130 2.26 17.41 -4.90
CA ILE A 130 2.42 16.54 -3.72
C ILE A 130 3.89 16.19 -3.49
N GLY A 131 4.68 16.04 -4.56
CA GLY A 131 6.12 15.79 -4.49
C GLY A 131 6.90 16.89 -3.76
N ASP A 132 6.35 18.10 -3.60
CA ASP A 132 7.02 19.21 -2.93
C ASP A 132 6.88 19.15 -1.40
N LEU A 133 6.06 18.24 -0.88
CA LEU A 133 5.87 17.98 0.55
C LEU A 133 7.04 17.19 1.14
N ARG A 134 8.18 17.86 1.35
CA ARG A 134 9.44 17.21 1.78
C ARG A 134 9.40 16.61 3.19
N GLU A 135 8.57 17.13 4.09
CA GLU A 135 8.37 16.61 5.45
C GLU A 135 7.28 15.53 5.52
N LEU A 136 6.59 15.21 4.42
CA LEU A 136 5.48 14.26 4.43
C LEU A 136 5.96 12.88 4.83
N ARG A 137 5.37 12.30 5.88
CA ARG A 137 5.69 10.95 6.40
C ARG A 137 4.60 9.95 6.08
N THR A 138 3.35 10.40 6.08
CA THR A 138 2.18 9.56 5.83
C THR A 138 1.31 10.18 4.76
N LEU A 139 1.06 9.43 3.69
CA LEU A 139 0.09 9.75 2.66
C LEU A 139 -0.93 8.61 2.56
N ASP A 140 -2.18 8.91 2.89
CA ASP A 140 -3.29 7.98 2.71
C ASP A 140 -4.27 8.54 1.68
N VAL A 141 -4.36 7.89 0.53
CA VAL A 141 -5.26 8.21 -0.58
C VAL A 141 -6.17 7.02 -0.91
N SER A 142 -6.36 6.11 0.05
CA SER A 142 -7.16 4.90 -0.14
C SER A 142 -8.63 5.20 -0.45
N THR A 143 -9.33 4.28 -1.12
CA THR A 143 -10.76 4.43 -1.45
C THR A 143 -11.02 5.73 -2.22
N ASN A 144 -10.38 5.87 -3.37
CA ASN A 144 -10.57 6.98 -4.31
C ASN A 144 -10.74 6.41 -5.73
N CYS A 145 -10.67 7.25 -6.77
CA CYS A 145 -10.76 6.84 -8.17
C CYS A 145 -9.44 7.07 -8.92
N LEU A 146 -8.29 6.98 -8.23
CA LEU A 146 -6.98 7.27 -8.82
C LEU A 146 -6.62 6.23 -9.87
N THR A 147 -6.25 6.68 -11.07
CA THR A 147 -5.76 5.81 -12.15
C THR A 147 -4.23 5.70 -12.18
N ALA A 148 -3.53 6.69 -11.61
CA ALA A 148 -2.09 6.71 -11.46
C ALA A 148 -1.65 7.50 -10.21
N LEU A 149 -0.46 7.18 -9.70
CA LEU A 149 0.26 8.01 -8.73
C LEU A 149 1.21 8.96 -9.49
N PRO A 150 1.41 10.21 -9.01
CA PRO A 150 2.28 11.16 -9.70
C PRO A 150 3.74 10.73 -9.63
N GLU A 151 4.47 10.81 -10.74
CA GLU A 151 5.89 10.43 -10.78
C GLU A 151 6.73 11.21 -9.76
N ARG A 152 6.40 12.50 -9.53
CA ARG A 152 7.07 13.39 -8.57
C ARG A 152 6.91 12.97 -7.11
N LEU A 153 6.09 11.96 -6.79
CA LEU A 153 5.94 11.46 -5.41
C LEU A 153 7.27 11.04 -4.79
N HIS A 154 8.23 10.58 -5.60
CA HIS A 154 9.59 10.24 -5.13
C HIS A 154 10.36 11.39 -4.47
N LEU A 155 9.94 12.64 -4.68
CA LEU A 155 10.52 13.84 -4.06
C LEU A 155 10.05 14.06 -2.61
N CYS A 156 9.05 13.30 -2.15
CA CYS A 156 8.66 13.25 -0.73
C CYS A 156 9.72 12.47 0.07
N PHE A 157 10.87 13.08 0.31
CA PHE A 157 12.03 12.42 0.92
C PHE A 157 11.74 11.81 2.31
N SER A 158 10.78 12.36 3.06
CA SER A 158 10.44 11.86 4.40
C SER A 158 9.34 10.78 4.39
N LEU A 159 8.80 10.39 3.22
CA LEU A 159 7.62 9.54 3.14
C LEU A 159 7.96 8.13 3.60
N GLN A 160 7.23 7.67 4.61
CA GLN A 160 7.42 6.36 5.26
C GLN A 160 6.25 5.43 4.99
N TYR A 161 5.03 5.97 4.96
CA TYR A 161 3.80 5.20 4.82
C TYR A 161 2.99 5.75 3.64
N LEU A 162 2.76 4.91 2.63
CA LEU A 162 1.94 5.23 1.48
C LEU A 162 0.83 4.19 1.32
N THR A 163 -0.41 4.63 1.49
CA THR A 163 -1.60 3.80 1.29
C THR A 163 -2.42 4.35 0.13
N ALA A 164 -2.57 3.56 -0.92
CA ALA A 164 -3.38 3.85 -2.09
C ALA A 164 -4.32 2.67 -2.43
N ASP A 165 -4.77 1.98 -1.39
CA ASP A 165 -5.71 0.86 -1.49
C ASP A 165 -7.03 1.29 -2.14
N LEU A 166 -7.76 0.35 -2.75
CA LEU A 166 -9.11 0.56 -3.28
C LEU A 166 -9.18 1.76 -4.23
N ASN A 167 -8.33 1.75 -5.25
CA ASN A 167 -8.28 2.73 -6.33
C ASN A 167 -8.34 2.01 -7.69
N ASN A 168 -8.10 2.73 -8.79
CA ASN A 168 -8.09 2.19 -10.15
C ASN A 168 -6.67 2.15 -10.74
N LEU A 169 -5.64 1.97 -9.91
CA LEU A 169 -4.24 1.99 -10.36
C LEU A 169 -3.97 0.78 -11.27
N GLU A 170 -3.53 1.02 -12.51
CA GLU A 170 -3.10 -0.04 -13.44
C GLU A 170 -1.59 -0.31 -13.36
N VAL A 171 -0.82 0.73 -13.03
CA VAL A 171 0.65 0.70 -12.96
C VAL A 171 1.11 1.58 -11.80
N LEU A 172 2.17 1.16 -11.11
CA LEU A 172 2.92 2.03 -10.21
C LEU A 172 4.06 2.72 -10.95
N PRO A 173 4.25 4.04 -10.78
CA PRO A 173 5.38 4.74 -11.38
C PRO A 173 6.69 4.14 -10.86
N ARG A 174 7.66 3.89 -11.75
CA ARG A 174 8.96 3.30 -11.38
C ARG A 174 9.70 4.14 -10.33
N GLN A 175 9.46 5.45 -10.33
CA GLN A 175 10.01 6.42 -9.40
C GLN A 175 9.65 6.11 -7.94
N ILE A 176 8.61 5.32 -7.66
CA ILE A 176 8.30 4.87 -6.30
C ILE A 176 9.47 4.10 -5.65
N CYS A 177 10.30 3.44 -6.47
CA CYS A 177 11.51 2.75 -6.01
C CYS A 177 12.62 3.70 -5.53
N LEU A 178 12.49 5.01 -5.81
CA LEU A 178 13.45 6.06 -5.44
C LEU A 178 13.07 6.76 -4.13
N LEU A 179 11.95 6.39 -3.50
CA LEU A 179 11.57 6.92 -2.18
C LEU A 179 12.57 6.40 -1.13
N PRO A 180 13.39 7.28 -0.53
CA PRO A 180 14.52 6.84 0.27
C PRO A 180 14.12 6.25 1.62
N ASN A 181 13.00 6.70 2.19
CA ASN A 181 12.55 6.34 3.54
C ASN A 181 11.22 5.56 3.54
N LEU A 182 10.73 5.12 2.38
CA LEU A 182 9.46 4.41 2.30
C LEU A 182 9.60 3.06 3.00
N ASN A 183 8.84 2.89 4.08
CA ASN A 183 8.84 1.68 4.91
C ASN A 183 7.68 0.75 4.58
N GLU A 184 6.52 1.33 4.27
CA GLU A 184 5.28 0.61 3.98
C GLU A 184 4.60 1.15 2.72
N LEU A 185 4.28 0.23 1.81
CA LEU A 185 3.50 0.49 0.60
C LEU A 185 2.27 -0.41 0.59
N SER A 186 1.08 0.20 0.60
CA SER A 186 -0.18 -0.50 0.43
C SER A 186 -0.89 -0.01 -0.84
N VAL A 187 -1.15 -0.92 -1.76
CA VAL A 187 -1.82 -0.69 -3.05
C VAL A 187 -2.84 -1.81 -3.32
N ALA A 188 -3.44 -2.34 -2.26
CA ALA A 188 -4.38 -3.44 -2.35
C ALA A 188 -5.68 -3.01 -3.03
N GLY A 189 -6.38 -3.93 -3.70
CA GLY A 189 -7.68 -3.64 -4.31
C GLY A 189 -7.60 -2.65 -5.48
N ASN A 190 -6.55 -2.76 -6.28
CA ASN A 190 -6.33 -1.97 -7.51
C ASN A 190 -6.43 -2.87 -8.76
N SER A 191 -6.05 -2.36 -9.92
CA SER A 191 -6.01 -3.08 -11.21
C SER A 191 -4.58 -3.31 -11.71
N LEU A 192 -3.62 -3.48 -10.79
CA LEU A 192 -2.21 -3.61 -11.15
C LEU A 192 -1.94 -4.90 -11.92
N LYS A 193 -1.23 -4.78 -13.05
CA LYS A 193 -0.77 -5.94 -13.85
C LYS A 193 0.62 -6.43 -13.44
N CYS A 194 1.46 -5.50 -12.98
CA CYS A 194 2.82 -5.77 -12.53
C CYS A 194 3.26 -4.74 -11.48
N LEU A 195 4.30 -5.10 -10.73
CA LEU A 195 5.03 -4.18 -9.85
C LEU A 195 6.39 -3.84 -10.48
N PRO A 196 6.96 -2.66 -10.21
CA PRO A 196 8.32 -2.34 -10.62
C PRO A 196 9.32 -3.40 -10.16
N LEU A 197 10.16 -3.89 -11.08
CA LEU A 197 11.10 -4.99 -10.79
C LEU A 197 12.09 -4.66 -9.67
N ASP A 198 12.43 -3.38 -9.54
CA ASP A 198 13.38 -2.86 -8.57
C ASP A 198 12.75 -2.52 -7.20
N LEU A 199 11.44 -2.70 -7.01
CA LEU A 199 10.72 -2.27 -5.79
C LEU A 199 11.33 -2.83 -4.51
N GLY A 200 11.77 -4.09 -4.53
CA GLY A 200 12.39 -4.74 -3.37
C GLY A 200 13.85 -4.35 -3.08
N ARG A 201 14.46 -3.50 -3.92
CA ARG A 201 15.84 -3.04 -3.69
C ARG A 201 15.94 -1.98 -2.60
N SER A 202 14.85 -1.28 -2.28
CA SER A 202 14.86 -0.32 -1.17
C SER A 202 15.18 -1.05 0.13
N PRO A 203 16.22 -0.65 0.88
CA PRO A 203 16.54 -1.26 2.18
C PRO A 203 15.48 -0.89 3.23
N GLU A 204 14.89 0.30 3.12
CA GLU A 204 13.91 0.82 4.08
C GLU A 204 12.52 0.21 3.92
N LEU A 205 12.14 -0.13 2.68
CA LEU A 205 10.84 -0.75 2.41
C LEU A 205 10.81 -2.13 3.09
N GLN A 206 9.86 -2.35 3.99
CA GLN A 206 9.70 -3.62 4.70
C GLN A 206 8.34 -4.25 4.42
N TYR A 207 7.28 -3.44 4.31
CA TYR A 207 5.91 -3.93 4.21
C TYR A 207 5.31 -3.56 2.86
N ILE A 208 4.77 -4.56 2.17
CA ILE A 208 4.12 -4.39 0.87
C ILE A 208 2.79 -5.13 0.87
N TYR A 209 1.70 -4.41 0.60
CA TYR A 209 0.35 -4.97 0.50
C TYR A 209 -0.18 -4.73 -0.92
N VAL A 210 -0.42 -5.82 -1.64
CA VAL A 210 -0.79 -5.82 -3.08
C VAL A 210 -1.94 -6.78 -3.36
N ASP A 211 -2.62 -7.26 -2.31
CA ASP A 211 -3.76 -8.14 -2.42
C ASP A 211 -4.91 -7.51 -3.22
N ASN A 212 -5.83 -8.34 -3.71
CA ASN A 212 -6.99 -7.88 -4.49
C ASN A 212 -6.63 -7.09 -5.78
N ASN A 213 -5.45 -7.32 -6.36
CA ASN A 213 -5.10 -6.93 -7.74
C ASN A 213 -5.28 -8.13 -8.67
N LEU A 214 -6.50 -8.34 -9.20
CA LEU A 214 -6.87 -9.57 -9.92
C LEU A 214 -6.02 -9.85 -11.18
N GLN A 215 -5.44 -8.81 -11.77
CA GLN A 215 -4.60 -8.92 -12.98
C GLN A 215 -3.10 -9.03 -12.67
N LEU A 216 -2.69 -9.10 -11.41
CA LEU A 216 -1.28 -9.11 -11.03
C LEU A 216 -0.66 -10.48 -11.32
N TYR A 217 0.07 -10.61 -12.44
CA TYR A 217 0.58 -11.90 -12.92
C TYR A 217 1.78 -12.45 -12.14
N GLY A 218 2.43 -11.64 -11.29
CA GLY A 218 3.57 -12.10 -10.50
C GLY A 218 4.22 -11.00 -9.67
N LEU A 219 5.01 -11.43 -8.68
CA LEU A 219 5.75 -10.54 -7.80
C LEU A 219 7.23 -10.48 -8.19
N PRO A 220 7.86 -9.29 -8.18
CA PRO A 220 9.30 -9.17 -8.41
C PRO A 220 10.11 -10.00 -7.45
N SER A 221 11.10 -10.72 -7.97
CA SER A 221 12.02 -11.54 -7.16
C SER A 221 12.74 -10.79 -6.04
N TYR A 222 12.98 -9.48 -6.20
CA TYR A 222 13.62 -8.66 -5.15
C TYR A 222 12.75 -8.46 -3.91
N LEU A 223 11.47 -8.86 -3.93
CA LEU A 223 10.60 -8.82 -2.76
C LEU A 223 10.90 -9.95 -1.75
N TYR A 224 11.84 -10.87 -2.06
CA TYR A 224 12.23 -12.02 -1.22
C TYR A 224 12.56 -11.71 0.24
N ASN A 225 13.00 -10.48 0.52
CA ASN A 225 13.37 -10.00 1.85
C ASN A 225 12.32 -9.06 2.47
N LYS A 226 11.12 -8.95 1.87
CA LYS A 226 10.04 -8.05 2.29
C LYS A 226 8.88 -8.84 2.89
N VAL A 227 8.12 -8.19 3.75
CA VAL A 227 6.85 -8.69 4.28
C VAL A 227 5.77 -8.39 3.25
N LEU A 228 5.21 -9.44 2.67
CA LEU A 228 4.05 -9.38 1.78
C LEU A 228 2.80 -9.70 2.60
N GLY A 229 1.89 -8.72 2.75
CA GLY A 229 0.68 -8.85 3.56
C GLY A 229 -0.62 -8.77 2.80
N CYS A 230 -1.74 -8.88 3.52
CA CYS A 230 -3.09 -8.56 3.02
C CYS A 230 -3.72 -7.44 3.86
N SER A 231 -4.23 -6.38 3.22
CA SER A 231 -4.88 -5.28 3.96
C SER A 231 -6.33 -5.59 4.35
N GLY A 232 -6.94 -6.64 3.80
CA GLY A 232 -8.27 -7.11 4.17
C GLY A 232 -8.64 -8.45 3.54
N CYS A 233 -9.52 -9.19 4.21
CA CYS A 233 -10.05 -10.45 3.70
C CYS A 233 -11.07 -10.20 2.59
N GLY A 234 -10.63 -10.29 1.33
CA GLY A 234 -11.50 -10.22 0.16
C GLY A 234 -12.53 -11.34 0.15
N SER A 235 -13.79 -10.97 -0.08
CA SER A 235 -14.88 -11.87 -0.44
C SER A 235 -14.50 -12.67 -1.69
N SER A 236 -14.74 -13.96 -1.67
CA SER A 236 -14.51 -14.88 -2.79
C SER A 236 -15.23 -14.42 -4.06
N VAL A 237 -14.50 -13.84 -5.01
CA VAL A 237 -14.95 -13.76 -6.40
C VAL A 237 -14.30 -14.93 -7.13
N HIS A 238 -15.02 -16.05 -7.17
CA HIS A 238 -14.72 -17.16 -8.05
C HIS A 238 -15.11 -16.77 -9.48
N GLU A 239 -14.22 -16.10 -10.20
CA GLU A 239 -14.22 -16.14 -11.65
C GLU A 239 -12.85 -16.63 -12.10
N GLN A 240 -12.80 -17.92 -12.47
CA GLN A 240 -11.64 -18.53 -13.09
C GLN A 240 -11.42 -17.83 -14.45
N PRO A 241 -10.27 -17.18 -14.71
CA PRO A 241 -9.99 -16.70 -16.04
C PRO A 241 -9.85 -17.90 -16.97
N SER A 242 -10.60 -17.91 -18.07
CA SER A 242 -10.45 -18.89 -19.14
C SER A 242 -9.15 -18.60 -19.90
N ILE A 243 -8.04 -19.16 -19.45
CA ILE A 243 -6.77 -19.09 -20.18
C ILE A 243 -6.79 -20.21 -21.22
N THR A 244 -6.90 -19.86 -22.50
CA THR A 244 -6.71 -20.80 -23.63
C THR A 244 -5.22 -20.99 -23.86
N ILE A 245 -4.73 -22.22 -23.69
CA ILE A 245 -3.34 -22.59 -23.95
C ILE A 245 -3.20 -22.95 -25.44
N PRO A 246 -2.17 -22.47 -26.17
CA PRO A 246 -1.93 -22.86 -27.55
C PRO A 246 -1.66 -24.37 -27.70
N ASP A 247 -2.10 -24.96 -28.81
CA ASP A 247 -1.94 -26.40 -29.08
C ASP A 247 -0.46 -26.85 -29.04
N GLU A 248 0.49 -25.96 -29.35
CA GLU A 248 1.94 -26.23 -29.30
C GLU A 248 2.45 -26.51 -27.87
N VAL A 249 1.76 -26.02 -26.83
CA VAL A 249 2.09 -26.28 -25.41
C VAL A 249 1.40 -27.56 -24.91
N LEU A 250 0.34 -28.02 -25.59
CA LEU A 250 -0.34 -29.28 -25.31
C LEU A 250 0.38 -30.49 -25.93
N GLU A 251 1.12 -30.30 -27.04
CA GLU A 251 1.89 -31.34 -27.73
C GLU A 251 3.37 -31.43 -27.28
N ILE A 252 3.68 -31.40 -25.98
CA ILE A 252 5.05 -31.68 -25.54
C ILE A 252 5.36 -33.18 -25.66
N GLY A 253 5.95 -33.46 -26.83
CA GLY A 253 6.75 -34.57 -27.35
C GLY A 253 7.21 -35.73 -26.47
N THR A 254 7.18 -36.91 -27.10
CA THR A 254 7.83 -38.16 -26.70
C THR A 254 9.34 -37.99 -26.47
N GLY A 255 9.93 -38.92 -25.71
CA GLY A 255 11.21 -38.81 -24.98
C GLY A 255 12.52 -38.57 -25.77
N SER A 256 12.47 -38.08 -27.00
CA SER A 256 13.66 -37.68 -27.79
C SER A 256 13.79 -36.18 -28.04
N ASN A 257 12.83 -35.35 -27.61
CA ASN A 257 12.88 -33.90 -27.83
C ASN A 257 13.51 -33.16 -26.63
N ILE A 258 14.63 -32.48 -26.88
CA ILE A 258 15.34 -31.66 -25.88
C ILE A 258 14.73 -30.26 -25.86
N VAL A 259 13.58 -30.10 -25.18
CA VAL A 259 13.23 -28.84 -24.50
C VAL A 259 12.40 -29.20 -23.27
N LEU A 260 13.04 -29.24 -22.09
CA LEU A 260 12.33 -29.26 -20.82
C LEU A 260 12.39 -27.84 -20.23
N PRO A 261 11.29 -27.32 -19.64
CA PRO A 261 11.40 -26.21 -18.71
C PRO A 261 12.41 -26.64 -17.65
N LEU A 262 13.46 -25.84 -17.42
CA LEU A 262 14.56 -26.12 -16.49
C LEU A 262 14.05 -26.67 -15.13
N GLN A 263 12.88 -26.20 -14.71
CA GLN A 263 12.17 -26.55 -13.50
C GLN A 263 11.65 -28.00 -13.47
N GLU A 264 11.12 -28.52 -14.59
CA GLU A 264 10.71 -29.92 -14.70
C GLU A 264 11.93 -30.85 -14.74
N MET A 265 12.99 -30.45 -15.45
CA MET A 265 14.23 -31.21 -15.49
C MET A 265 14.88 -31.30 -14.10
N VAL A 266 14.89 -30.20 -13.33
CA VAL A 266 15.36 -30.20 -11.94
C VAL A 266 14.50 -31.10 -11.06
N MET A 267 13.17 -31.06 -11.16
CA MET A 267 12.31 -31.94 -10.34
C MET A 267 12.47 -33.41 -10.70
N ARG A 268 12.61 -33.74 -11.98
CA ARG A 268 12.88 -35.12 -12.43
C ARG A 268 14.26 -35.58 -11.98
N THR A 269 15.29 -34.75 -12.11
CA THR A 269 16.67 -35.10 -11.69
C THR A 269 16.75 -35.31 -10.18
N ILE A 270 16.07 -34.46 -9.39
CA ILE A 270 15.92 -34.64 -7.94
C ILE A 270 15.22 -35.97 -7.66
N HIS A 271 14.05 -36.22 -8.26
CA HIS A 271 13.32 -37.47 -8.07
C HIS A 271 14.17 -38.71 -8.41
N THR A 272 14.89 -38.71 -9.53
CA THR A 272 15.71 -39.85 -9.95
C THR A 272 16.89 -40.08 -9.00
N PHE A 273 17.55 -39.01 -8.56
CA PHE A 273 18.64 -39.08 -7.58
C PHE A 273 18.16 -39.63 -6.23
N TYR A 274 16.98 -39.22 -5.77
CA TYR A 274 16.36 -39.72 -4.54
C TYR A 274 15.87 -41.17 -4.64
N SER A 275 15.38 -41.60 -5.81
CA SER A 275 14.92 -42.99 -6.01
C SER A 275 16.03 -44.03 -6.12
N ALA A 276 17.28 -43.60 -6.35
CA ALA A 276 18.42 -44.50 -6.56
C ALA A 276 19.32 -44.68 -5.31
N SER A 277 19.08 -43.91 -4.24
CA SER A 277 19.87 -43.96 -3.01
C SER A 277 19.20 -44.87 -1.96
N GLU A 278 19.65 -46.13 -1.86
CA GLU A 278 19.17 -47.15 -0.91
C GLU A 278 19.54 -46.89 0.57
N LYS A 279 19.74 -45.65 1.01
CA LYS A 279 19.94 -45.34 2.43
C LYS A 279 18.96 -44.28 2.89
N GLY A 280 18.09 -44.73 3.80
CA GLY A 280 16.83 -44.12 4.16
C GLY A 280 16.93 -42.75 4.83
N LEU A 281 15.92 -41.96 4.52
CA LEU A 281 15.32 -40.99 5.41
C LEU A 281 13.80 -41.18 5.23
N ASP A 282 13.16 -41.74 6.25
CA ASP A 282 11.72 -41.98 6.32
C ASP A 282 10.99 -40.66 6.59
N LEU A 283 11.17 -39.66 5.72
CA LEU A 283 10.51 -38.37 5.90
C LEU A 283 9.76 -37.85 4.69
N LEU A 284 8.47 -37.65 4.99
CA LEU A 284 7.39 -37.03 4.25
C LEU A 284 6.64 -37.98 3.31
N SER A 285 5.33 -38.08 3.57
CA SER A 285 4.37 -38.63 2.61
C SER A 285 4.47 -37.85 1.29
N PRO A 286 4.34 -38.52 0.13
CA PRO A 286 4.58 -37.88 -1.15
C PRO A 286 3.56 -36.77 -1.37
N ILE A 287 4.05 -35.53 -1.43
CA ILE A 287 3.26 -34.41 -1.92
C ILE A 287 2.87 -34.75 -3.35
N THR A 288 1.56 -34.88 -3.61
CA THR A 288 1.05 -34.96 -4.98
C THR A 288 1.26 -33.61 -5.67
N LEU A 289 2.39 -33.47 -6.34
CA LEU A 289 2.66 -32.36 -7.25
C LEU A 289 1.58 -32.33 -8.36
N PRO A 290 1.16 -31.12 -8.80
CA PRO A 290 0.22 -31.01 -9.90
C PRO A 290 0.78 -31.71 -11.15
N ARG A 291 -0.03 -32.64 -11.68
CA ARG A 291 0.39 -33.58 -12.74
C ARG A 291 0.61 -32.94 -14.12
N ASN A 292 0.36 -31.64 -14.27
CA ASN A 292 0.63 -30.88 -15.49
C ASN A 292 0.81 -29.38 -15.21
N LEU A 293 1.47 -28.69 -16.15
CA LEU A 293 1.77 -27.24 -16.09
C LEU A 293 0.49 -26.39 -15.94
N TYR A 294 -0.61 -26.83 -16.57
CA TYR A 294 -1.94 -26.23 -16.43
C TYR A 294 -2.37 -26.14 -14.96
N LYS A 295 -2.28 -27.23 -14.20
CA LYS A 295 -2.62 -27.24 -12.76
C LYS A 295 -1.67 -26.41 -11.89
N LEU A 296 -0.43 -26.19 -12.33
CA LEU A 296 0.53 -25.33 -11.62
C LEU A 296 0.13 -23.85 -11.70
N LEU A 297 -0.46 -23.43 -12.82
CA LEU A 297 -0.97 -22.05 -13.02
C LEU A 297 -2.18 -21.72 -12.15
N PHE A 298 -2.91 -22.73 -11.68
CA PHE A 298 -4.10 -22.61 -10.82
C PHE A 298 -3.87 -23.10 -9.39
N TYR A 299 -2.61 -23.32 -8.97
CA TYR A 299 -2.29 -23.76 -7.61
C TYR A 299 -2.02 -22.55 -6.70
N PRO A 300 -2.66 -22.45 -5.53
CA PRO A 300 -2.40 -21.34 -4.63
C PRO A 300 -1.01 -21.45 -4.02
N LEU A 301 -0.25 -20.36 -4.10
CA LEU A 301 1.13 -20.25 -3.60
C LEU A 301 1.24 -19.39 -2.33
N GLY A 302 0.09 -19.02 -1.72
CA GLY A 302 0.00 -18.29 -0.46
C GLY A 302 -1.44 -18.28 0.09
N HIS A 303 -1.66 -17.69 1.26
CA HIS A 303 -3.00 -17.49 1.85
C HIS A 303 -3.13 -16.13 2.56
N CYS A 304 -4.33 -15.57 2.59
CA CYS A 304 -4.61 -14.30 3.26
C CYS A 304 -4.40 -14.36 4.78
N HIS A 305 -3.61 -13.44 5.35
CA HIS A 305 -3.29 -13.36 6.79
C HIS A 305 -4.51 -13.22 7.72
N ARG A 306 -5.65 -12.71 7.21
CA ARG A 306 -6.83 -12.42 8.00
C ARG A 306 -7.98 -13.42 7.83
N CYS A 307 -8.14 -14.02 6.65
CA CYS A 307 -9.23 -14.98 6.37
C CYS A 307 -8.79 -16.34 5.83
N SER A 308 -7.48 -16.56 5.68
CA SER A 308 -6.94 -17.86 5.25
C SER A 308 -7.37 -18.32 3.85
N GLN A 309 -7.84 -17.41 2.99
CA GLN A 309 -8.18 -17.71 1.58
C GLN A 309 -6.95 -17.85 0.70
N ALA A 310 -7.01 -18.77 -0.26
CA ALA A 310 -5.95 -19.10 -1.22
C ALA A 310 -5.53 -17.91 -2.10
N MET A 311 -4.23 -17.66 -2.22
CA MET A 311 -3.62 -16.63 -3.06
C MET A 311 -2.97 -17.26 -4.30
N PHE A 312 -3.29 -16.73 -5.47
CA PHE A 312 -2.77 -17.18 -6.76
C PHE A 312 -1.74 -16.16 -7.26
N THR A 313 -0.46 -16.32 -6.93
CA THR A 313 0.61 -15.49 -7.51
C THR A 313 1.76 -16.38 -7.96
N ILE A 314 2.25 -16.16 -9.18
CA ILE A 314 3.40 -16.88 -9.75
C ILE A 314 4.67 -16.35 -9.07
N VAL A 315 5.38 -17.22 -8.35
CA VAL A 315 6.72 -16.95 -7.82
C VAL A 315 7.75 -17.41 -8.85
N TYR A 316 8.58 -16.49 -9.33
CA TYR A 316 9.72 -16.84 -10.17
C TYR A 316 10.83 -17.44 -9.30
N PRO A 317 11.27 -18.70 -9.54
CA PRO A 317 12.49 -19.19 -8.93
C PRO A 317 13.66 -18.35 -9.47
N LYS A 318 14.31 -17.56 -8.61
CA LYS A 318 15.52 -16.83 -8.97
C LYS A 318 16.71 -17.45 -8.26
N TYR A 319 17.71 -17.80 -9.05
CA TYR A 319 19.00 -18.27 -8.56
C TYR A 319 19.66 -17.13 -7.78
N PHE A 320 19.85 -17.32 -6.47
CA PHE A 320 20.67 -16.43 -5.67
C PHE A 320 21.76 -17.25 -4.98
N PRO A 321 23.02 -16.81 -5.01
CA PRO A 321 24.02 -17.31 -4.09
C PRO A 321 23.60 -16.89 -2.68
N LEU A 322 23.31 -17.86 -1.81
CA LEU A 322 22.90 -17.66 -0.41
C LEU A 322 23.77 -16.68 0.37
N ARG A 323 25.04 -16.52 -0.03
CA ARG A 323 26.04 -15.62 0.57
C ARG A 323 25.59 -14.16 0.69
N GLU A 324 24.64 -13.73 -0.14
CA GLU A 324 24.14 -12.34 -0.17
C GLU A 324 22.80 -12.15 0.58
N THR A 325 22.30 -13.20 1.23
CA THR A 325 21.05 -13.14 2.00
C THR A 325 21.34 -13.17 3.50
N PRO A 326 20.45 -12.63 4.37
CA PRO A 326 20.57 -12.80 5.82
C PRO A 326 20.61 -14.27 6.27
N MET A 327 20.10 -15.19 5.43
CA MET A 327 20.14 -16.65 5.63
C MET A 327 21.50 -17.29 5.28
N ALA A 328 22.48 -16.52 4.79
CA ALA A 328 23.82 -17.01 4.41
C ALA A 328 24.52 -17.80 5.53
N GLY A 329 24.37 -17.33 6.77
CA GLY A 329 25.03 -17.90 7.95
C GLY A 329 24.49 -19.26 8.37
N LEU A 330 23.23 -19.57 8.04
CA LEU A 330 22.59 -20.84 8.42
C LEU A 330 23.08 -22.05 7.61
N HIS A 331 23.56 -21.83 6.39
CA HIS A 331 23.88 -22.92 5.45
C HIS A 331 25.38 -23.20 5.28
N ASN A 332 26.28 -22.52 6.02
CA ASN A 332 27.73 -22.76 6.02
C ASN A 332 28.35 -23.03 4.63
N GLY A 333 27.86 -22.34 3.59
CA GLY A 333 28.35 -22.47 2.21
C GLY A 333 28.07 -23.80 1.49
N ARG A 334 27.18 -24.66 2.01
CA ARG A 334 26.91 -26.01 1.44
C ARG A 334 25.90 -26.05 0.29
N THR A 335 25.11 -25.00 0.09
CA THR A 335 24.06 -24.96 -0.94
C THR A 335 24.35 -23.87 -1.97
N GLN A 336 24.55 -24.26 -3.24
CA GLN A 336 24.79 -23.34 -4.37
C GLN A 336 23.49 -22.76 -4.97
N VAL A 337 22.34 -23.35 -4.62
CA VAL A 337 21.01 -23.02 -5.17
C VAL A 337 20.03 -22.94 -4.01
N SER A 338 19.13 -21.97 -4.02
CA SER A 338 18.07 -21.86 -3.01
C SER A 338 16.77 -21.40 -3.63
N TYR A 339 15.68 -21.99 -3.15
CA TYR A 339 14.32 -21.63 -3.48
C TYR A 339 13.74 -20.89 -2.29
N VAL A 340 13.21 -19.68 -2.50
CA VAL A 340 12.54 -18.92 -1.46
C VAL A 340 11.05 -19.27 -1.51
N ALA A 341 10.55 -19.88 -0.45
CA ALA A 341 9.13 -20.03 -0.16
C ALA A 341 8.83 -19.29 1.15
N TYR A 342 7.67 -18.67 1.26
CA TYR A 342 7.27 -17.92 2.46
C TYR A 342 6.32 -18.75 3.31
N CYS A 343 6.65 -18.93 4.59
CA CYS A 343 5.79 -19.57 5.59
C CYS A 343 5.12 -18.50 6.46
N CYS A 344 3.83 -18.68 6.77
CA CYS A 344 2.98 -17.65 7.37
C CYS A 344 2.94 -17.63 8.91
N SER A 345 3.71 -18.46 9.62
CA SER A 345 3.86 -18.37 11.08
C SER A 345 5.12 -19.09 11.60
N ILE A 346 5.53 -18.79 12.84
CA ILE A 346 6.61 -19.53 13.55
C ILE A 346 6.25 -21.01 13.69
N LYS A 347 4.96 -21.36 13.85
CA LYS A 347 4.49 -22.74 13.93
C LYS A 347 4.54 -23.47 12.57
N CYS A 348 4.24 -22.77 11.47
CA CYS A 348 4.47 -23.28 10.11
C CYS A 348 5.96 -23.39 9.74
N ARG A 349 6.85 -22.76 10.50
CA ARG A 349 8.30 -22.96 10.42
C ARG A 349 8.76 -24.17 11.24
N GLU A 350 8.04 -24.54 12.30
CA GLU A 350 8.31 -25.72 13.14
C GLU A 350 7.76 -27.02 12.54
N ASP A 351 6.60 -26.97 11.86
CA ASP A 351 6.04 -28.12 11.13
C ASP A 351 6.80 -28.44 9.82
N PHE A 352 7.65 -27.53 9.37
CA PHE A 352 8.50 -27.67 8.17
C PHE A 352 9.94 -27.97 8.61
N ASP A 353 10.14 -29.11 9.28
CA ASP A 353 11.44 -29.54 9.77
C ASP A 353 12.30 -30.09 8.61
N LEU A 354 13.49 -29.50 8.41
CA LEU A 354 14.45 -29.87 7.36
C LEU A 354 15.55 -30.82 7.87
N LEU A 355 15.42 -31.33 9.10
CA LEU A 355 16.42 -32.21 9.74
C LEU A 355 15.82 -33.40 10.50
N SER A 356 14.58 -33.79 10.23
CA SER A 356 14.14 -35.15 10.52
C SER A 356 14.43 -36.04 9.33
#